data_AF-A0A926ETW4-F1
#
_entry.id   AF-A0A926ETW4-F1
#
_cell.length_a   1.000
_cell.length_b   1.000
_cell.length_c   1.000
_cell.angle_alpha   90.00
_cell.angle_beta   90.00
_cell.angle_gamma   90.00
#
_symmetry.space_group_name_H-M   'P 1'
#
loop_
_entity.id
_entity.type
_entity.pdbx_description
1 polymer ?
#
loop_
_entity_poly.entity_id
_entity_poly.type
_entity_poly.pdbx_seq_one_letter_code
_entity_poly.pdbx_strand_id
1 'polypeptide(L)' 'MKSSFDPAAPQKQVLWISHDFRCVSFHEIPIFKQLQFSSESDMWDTVTQYVEQGYRVQ' A
#
# COMPACT_ATOMS: atom_id res chain seq x y z
N MET A 1 11.64 -12.72 -20.10
CA MET A 1 10.30 -12.11 -20.24
C MET A 1 10.45 -10.62 -19.96
N LYS A 2 10.25 -9.75 -20.96
CA LYS A 2 10.30 -8.29 -20.78
C LYS A 2 8.95 -7.83 -20.23
N SER A 3 8.91 -7.34 -18.99
CA SER A 3 7.72 -6.68 -18.45
C SER A 3 7.52 -5.38 -19.22
N SER A 4 6.45 -5.29 -19.99
CA SER A 4 6.00 -4.07 -20.65
C SER A 4 5.44 -3.13 -19.58
N PHE A 5 6.23 -2.12 -19.22
CA PHE A 5 5.71 -0.98 -18.47
C PHE A 5 4.82 -0.18 -19.42
N ASP A 6 3.50 -0.29 -19.24
CA ASP A 6 2.50 0.42 -20.01
C ASP A 6 2.04 1.64 -19.19
N PRO A 7 2.54 2.85 -19.48
CA PRO A 7 2.29 4.05 -18.66
C PRO A 7 0.83 4.52 -18.70
N ALA A 8 0.00 3.94 -19.57
CA ALA A 8 -1.41 4.27 -19.74
C ALA A 8 -2.37 3.35 -18.97
N ALA A 9 -1.90 2.24 -18.40
CA ALA A 9 -2.74 1.43 -17.53
C ALA A 9 -3.03 2.23 -16.24
N PRO A 10 -4.29 2.26 -15.75
CA PRO A 10 -4.59 2.84 -14.44
C PRO A 10 -3.72 2.11 -13.43
N GLN A 11 -2.74 2.87 -12.92
CA GLN A 11 -1.78 2.44 -11.94
C GLN A 11 -2.58 1.89 -10.75
N LYS A 12 -2.47 0.57 -10.53
CA LYS A 12 -3.23 -0.11 -9.48
C LYS A 12 -2.57 0.29 -8.17
N GLN A 13 -3.21 1.23 -7.48
CA GLN A 13 -2.84 1.63 -6.13
C GLN A 13 -2.88 0.40 -5.22
N VAL A 14 -1.70 -0.14 -4.90
CA VAL A 14 -1.54 -1.30 -4.03
C VAL A 14 -0.83 -0.89 -2.74
N LEU A 15 -1.26 -1.50 -1.64
CA LEU A 15 -0.64 -1.36 -0.33
C LEU A 15 -0.21 -2.73 0.21
N TRP A 16 0.89 -2.75 0.94
CA TRP A 16 1.48 -3.95 1.54
C TRP A 16 1.47 -3.77 3.06
N ILE A 17 1.10 -4.83 3.79
CA ILE A 17 0.97 -4.80 5.25
C ILE A 17 2.05 -5.69 5.85
N SER A 18 2.78 -5.14 6.82
CA SER A 18 3.70 -5.88 7.65
C SER A 18 3.17 -5.90 9.08
N HIS A 19 2.60 -7.04 9.48
CA HIS A 19 2.00 -7.22 10.80
C HIS A 19 3.02 -7.10 11.93
N ASP A 20 4.12 -7.83 11.84
CA ASP A 20 5.16 -7.88 12.89
C ASP A 20 5.76 -6.50 13.18
N PHE A 21 5.80 -5.64 12.15
CA PHE A 21 6.34 -4.29 12.24
C PHE A 21 5.26 -3.21 12.33
N ARG A 22 3.97 -3.58 12.33
CA ARG A 22 2.82 -2.66 12.31
C ARG A 22 3.00 -1.54 11.30
N CYS A 23 3.12 -1.94 10.04
CA CYS A 23 3.59 -1.07 8.97
C CYS A 23 2.78 -1.25 7.68
N VAL A 24 2.50 -0.14 7.00
CA VAL A 24 1.89 -0.10 5.66
C VAL A 24 2.84 0.55 4.65
N SER A 25 3.07 -0.07 3.49
CA SER A 25 3.93 0.42 2.41
C SER A 25 3.19 0.54 1.08
N PHE A 26 3.61 1.44 0.19
CA PHE A 26 2.96 1.71 -1.11
C PHE A 26 3.90 1.55 -2.30
N HIS A 27 3.42 0.97 -3.40
CA HIS A 27 4.25 0.57 -4.55
C HIS A 27 4.46 1.67 -5.61
N GLU A 28 3.60 2.70 -5.70
CA GLU A 28 3.61 3.66 -6.81
C GLU A 28 4.25 5.02 -6.50
N ILE A 29 4.56 5.29 -5.24
CA ILE A 29 5.30 6.50 -4.87
C ILE A 29 6.78 6.16 -5.00
N PRO A 30 7.55 6.83 -5.90
CA PRO A 30 8.99 6.63 -5.97
C PRO A 30 9.54 6.97 -4.58
N ILE A 31 10.17 5.98 -3.95
CA ILE A 31 10.78 6.02 -2.62
C ILE A 31 9.75 5.85 -1.47
N PHE A 32 9.28 4.61 -1.31
CA PHE A 32 9.01 3.96 -0.01
C PHE A 32 8.32 4.85 1.04
N LYS A 33 7.10 5.31 0.77
CA LYS A 33 6.27 5.85 1.85
C LYS A 33 5.85 4.68 2.74
N GLN A 34 6.45 4.60 3.92
CA GLN A 34 6.13 3.63 4.95
C GLN A 34 5.40 4.36 6.08
N LEU A 35 4.20 3.90 6.42
CA LEU A 35 3.49 4.36 7.61
C LEU A 35 3.73 3.34 8.71
N GLN A 36 4.28 3.80 9.84
CA GLN A 36 4.50 2.95 11.01
C GLN A 36 3.55 3.36 12.13
N PHE A 37 2.97 2.36 12.77
CA PHE A 37 1.93 2.54 13.78
C PHE A 37 2.38 2.01 15.15
N SER A 38 1.98 2.71 16.21
CA SER A 38 2.21 2.31 17.60
C SER A 38 1.19 1.27 18.09
N SER A 39 0.11 1.08 17.35
CA SER A 39 -1.04 0.24 17.66
C SER A 39 -1.45 -0.54 16.41
N GLU A 40 -1.87 -1.80 16.59
CA GLU A 40 -2.40 -2.61 15.50
C GLU A 40 -3.77 -2.08 15.04
N SER A 41 -4.60 -1.59 15.96
CA SER A 41 -5.90 -0.99 15.62
C SER A 41 -5.74 0.20 14.68
N ASP A 42 -4.81 1.11 14.98
CA ASP A 42 -4.58 2.32 14.18
C ASP A 42 -4.06 1.97 12.78
N MET A 43 -3.26 0.91 12.69
CA MET A 43 -2.81 0.36 11.40
C MET A 43 -4.00 -0.13 10.58
N TRP A 44 -4.89 -0.92 11.18
CA TRP A 44 -6.05 -1.49 10.48
C TRP A 44 -7.11 -0.45 10.12
N ASP A 45 -7.33 0.55 10.96
CA ASP A 45 -8.18 1.70 10.63
C ASP A 45 -7.65 2.42 9.38
N THR A 46 -6.32 2.61 9.33
CA THR A 46 -5.66 3.24 8.17
C THR A 46 -5.76 2.37 6.91
N VAL A 47 -5.53 1.06 7.04
CA VAL A 47 -5.70 0.11 5.91
C VAL A 47 -7.13 0.17 5.38
N THR A 48 -8.13 0.22 6.25
CA THR A 48 -9.54 0.28 5.87
C THR A 48 -9.84 1.55 5.06
N GLN A 49 -9.36 2.71 5.51
CA GLN A 49 -9.51 3.97 4.77
C GLN A 49 -8.88 3.92 3.38
N TYR A 50 -7.71 3.28 3.22
CA TYR A 50 -7.08 3.13 1.91
C TYR A 50 -7.84 2.16 1.00
N VAL A 51 -8.36 1.06 1.56
CA VAL A 51 -9.23 0.13 0.80
C VAL A 51 -10.50 0.84 0.31
N GLU A 52 -11.13 1.67 1.14
CA GLU A 52 -12.29 2.49 0.76
C GLU A 52 -11.97 3.50 -0.35
N GLN A 53 -10.72 4.00 -0.40
CA GLN A 53 -10.22 4.87 -1.47
C GLN A 53 -9.86 4.11 -2.76
N GLY A 54 -10.00 2.77 -2.76
CA GLY A 54 -9.77 1.93 -3.92
C GLY A 54 -8.40 1.25 -3.97
N TYR A 55 -7.60 1.35 -2.91
CA TYR A 55 -6.35 0.61 -2.83
C TYR A 55 -6.62 -0.89 -2.68
N ARG A 56 -5.74 -1.71 -3.25
CA ARG A 56 -5.76 -3.17 -3.06
C ARG A 56 -4.65 -3.59 -2.12
N VAL A 57 -4.98 -4.43 -1.15
CA VAL A 57 -3.98 -5.13 -0.32
C VAL A 57 -3.35 -6.25 -1.15
N GLN A 58 -2.03 -6.36 -1.12
CA GLN A 58 -1.26 -7.43 -1.77
C GLN A 58 -0.59 -8.35 -0.76
#